data_AF-A0A9E5D2S7-F1
#
_entry.id   AF-A0A9E5D2S7-F1
#
_cell.length_a   1.000
_cell.length_b   1.000
_cell.length_c   1.000
_cell.angle_alpha   90.00
_cell.angle_beta   90.00
_cell.angle_gamma   90.00
#
_symmetry.space_group_name_H-M   'P 1'
#
loop_
_entity.id
_entity.type
_entity.pdbx_description
1 polymer ?
#
loop_
_entity_poly.entity_id
_entity_poly.type
_entity_poly.pdbx_seq_one_letter_code
_entity_poly.pdbx_strand_id
1 'polypeptide(L)' 'YWERDQAQERGITQEEFRGQIVENSAQNTPLGRIAEAQDVANMVAFLAGEDASFITGQSYNVNGGQLFH' A
#
# COMPACT_ATOMS: atom_id res chain seq x y z
N TYR A 1 -11.66 11.80 -5.08
CA TYR A 1 -12.74 11.58 -6.06
C TYR A 1 -13.12 10.11 -6.10
N TRP A 2 -12.19 9.17 -6.36
CA TRP A 2 -12.48 7.73 -6.46
C TRP A 2 -13.23 7.07 -5.27
N GLU A 3 -12.89 7.39 -4.01
CA GLU A 3 -13.57 6.80 -2.84
C GLU A 3 -15.05 7.18 -2.75
N ARG A 4 -15.38 8.41 -3.14
CA ARG A 4 -16.77 8.91 -3.08
C ARG A 4 -17.63 8.25 -4.13
N ASP A 5 -17.08 8.07 -5.32
CA ASP A 5 -17.76 7.41 -6.43
C ASP A 5 -18.04 5.94 -6.08
N GLN A 6 -17.05 5.22 -5.53
CA GLN A 6 -17.19 3.83 -5.08
C GLN A 6 -18.17 3.67 -3.91
N ALA A 7 -18.17 4.62 -2.97
CA ALA A 7 -19.11 4.61 -1.87
C ALA A 7 -20.56 4.82 -2.38
N GLN A 8 -20.75 5.75 -3.32
CA GLN A 8 -22.05 6.03 -3.93
C GLN A 8 -22.57 4.84 -4.76
N GLU A 9 -21.73 4.18 -5.55
CA GLU A 9 -22.07 2.95 -6.29
C GLU A 9 -22.54 1.82 -5.37
N ARG A 10 -21.91 1.71 -4.19
CA ARG A 10 -22.23 0.69 -3.19
C ARG A 10 -23.36 1.09 -2.23
N GLY A 11 -23.87 2.32 -2.36
CA GLY A 11 -24.92 2.86 -1.48
C GLY A 11 -24.49 3.05 -0.03
N ILE A 12 -23.19 3.25 0.23
CA ILE A 12 -22.62 3.45 1.57
C ILE A 12 -21.94 4.82 1.67
N THR A 13 -21.62 5.25 2.89
CA THR A 13 -20.87 6.49 3.12
C THR A 13 -19.39 6.30 2.76
N GLN A 14 -18.69 7.43 2.48
CA GLN A 14 -17.25 7.41 2.24
C GLN A 14 -16.47 6.87 3.45
N GLU A 15 -16.94 7.15 4.66
CA GLU A 15 -16.33 6.67 5.90
C GLU A 15 -16.48 5.15 6.06
N GLU A 16 -17.66 4.60 5.80
CA GLU A 16 -17.90 3.16 5.80
C GLU A 16 -17.07 2.46 4.72
N PHE A 17 -17.00 3.03 3.52
CA PHE A 17 -16.16 2.50 2.45
C PHE A 17 -14.68 2.46 2.85
N ARG A 18 -14.18 3.55 3.47
CA ARG A 18 -12.81 3.61 3.97
C ARG A 18 -12.57 2.57 5.07
N GLY A 19 -13.51 2.38 5.99
CA GLY A 19 -13.46 1.34 7.01
C GLY A 19 -13.33 -0.05 6.39
N GLN A 20 -14.15 -0.37 5.38
CA GLN A 20 -14.10 -1.64 4.65
C GLN A 20 -12.77 -1.84 3.93
N ILE A 21 -12.18 -0.79 3.34
CA ILE A 21 -10.87 -0.89 2.70
C ILE A 21 -9.82 -1.27 3.74
N VAL A 22 -9.76 -0.56 4.87
CA VAL A 22 -8.81 -0.84 5.96
C VAL A 22 -8.95 -2.28 6.47
N GLU A 23 -10.18 -2.72 6.73
CA GLU A 23 -10.44 -4.08 7.24
C GLU A 23 -10.02 -5.17 6.23
N ASN A 24 -10.31 -4.97 4.94
CA ASN A 24 -9.95 -5.92 3.90
C ASN A 24 -8.48 -5.83 3.47
N SER A 25 -7.80 -4.71 3.71
CA SER A 25 -6.41 -4.51 3.29
C SER A 25 -5.47 -5.56 3.91
N ALA A 26 -5.64 -5.89 5.19
CA ALA A 26 -4.80 -6.90 5.83
C ALA A 26 -4.97 -8.30 5.20
N GLN A 27 -6.21 -8.70 4.89
CA GLN A 27 -6.54 -10.01 4.32
C GLN A 27 -6.00 -10.20 2.90
N ASN A 28 -5.86 -9.10 2.15
CA ASN A 28 -5.42 -9.14 0.75
C ASN A 28 -3.89 -9.12 0.59
N THR A 29 -3.14 -9.05 1.69
CA THR A 29 -1.68 -9.08 1.67
C THR A 29 -1.19 -10.45 2.17
N PRO A 30 -0.23 -11.11 1.49
CA PRO A 30 0.42 -12.31 2.03
C PRO A 30 1.01 -12.14 3.44
N LEU A 31 1.47 -10.92 3.81
CA LEU A 31 1.94 -10.64 5.16
C LEU A 31 0.83 -10.49 6.21
N GLY A 32 -0.44 -10.47 5.82
CA GLY A 32 -1.59 -10.47 6.72
C GLY A 32 -1.78 -9.18 7.53
N ARG A 33 -1.13 -8.08 7.14
CA ARG A 33 -1.21 -6.79 7.85
C ARG A 33 -1.19 -5.60 6.90
N ILE A 34 -1.73 -4.49 7.37
CA ILE A 34 -1.60 -3.20 6.69
C ILE A 34 -0.14 -2.73 6.80
N ALA A 35 0.37 -2.15 5.72
CA ALA A 35 1.67 -1.51 5.74
C ALA A 35 1.64 -0.28 6.66
N GLU A 36 2.68 -0.13 7.46
CA GLU A 36 2.92 1.07 8.24
C GLU A 36 3.80 2.04 7.46
N ALA A 37 3.79 3.32 7.84
CA ALA A 37 4.68 4.32 7.23
C ALA A 37 6.16 3.89 7.29
N GLN A 38 6.53 3.15 8.34
CA GLN A 38 7.88 2.65 8.53
C GLN A 38 8.30 1.61 7.47
N ASP A 39 7.38 0.82 6.91
CA ASP A 39 7.72 -0.16 5.87
C ASP A 39 8.28 0.53 4.62
N VAL A 40 7.65 1.64 4.22
CA VAL A 40 8.12 2.46 3.09
C VAL A 40 9.40 3.21 3.46
N ALA A 41 9.44 3.81 4.65
CA ALA A 41 10.61 4.56 5.10
C ALA A 41 11.88 3.69 5.15
N ASN A 42 11.75 2.42 5.58
CA ASN A 42 12.86 1.47 5.60
C ASN A 42 13.37 1.15 4.19
N MET A 43 12.47 0.96 3.21
CA MET A 43 12.88 0.75 1.81
C MET A 43 13.59 1.98 1.24
N VAL A 44 13.09 3.17 1.52
CA VAL A 44 13.73 4.43 1.11
C VAL A 44 15.11 4.56 1.75
N ALA A 45 15.24 4.27 3.04
CA ALA A 45 16.52 4.33 3.75
C ALA A 45 17.55 3.34 3.15
N PHE A 46 17.13 2.12 2.79
CA PHE A 46 17.97 1.16 2.09
C PHE A 46 18.43 1.69 0.72
N LEU A 47 17.50 2.20 -0.11
CA LEU A 47 17.83 2.73 -1.43
C LEU A 47 18.69 4.00 -1.40
N ALA A 48 18.67 4.75 -0.30
CA ALA A 48 19.52 5.91 -0.09
C ALA A 48 20.95 5.56 0.37
N GLY A 49 21.20 4.30 0.75
CA GLY A 49 22.50 3.81 1.21
C GLY A 49 23.51 3.60 0.08
N GLU A 50 24.80 3.56 0.43
CA GLU A 50 25.90 3.37 -0.52
C GLU A 50 25.82 2.02 -1.28
N ASP A 51 25.28 0.98 -0.63
CA ASP A 51 25.09 -0.35 -1.21
C ASP A 51 24.11 -0.35 -2.40
N ALA A 52 23.22 0.65 -2.48
CA ALA A 52 22.29 0.82 -3.59
C ALA A 52 22.84 1.69 -4.73
N SER A 53 24.13 2.07 -4.71
CA SER A 53 24.72 3.03 -5.65
C SER A 53 24.64 2.67 -7.15
N PHE A 54 24.42 1.40 -7.49
CA PHE A 54 24.25 0.95 -8.88
C PHE A 54 22.78 0.67 -9.25
N ILE A 55 21.84 0.99 -8.37
CA ILE A 55 20.41 0.80 -8.58
C ILE A 55 19.78 2.09 -9.08
N THR A 56 19.19 2.06 -10.28
CA THR A 56 18.44 3.17 -10.85
C THR A 56 17.37 2.72 -11.84
N GLY A 57 16.38 3.56 -12.09
CA GLY A 57 15.30 3.31 -13.05
C GLY A 57 14.33 2.18 -12.68
N GLN A 58 14.38 1.68 -11.44
CA GLN A 58 13.53 0.60 -10.96
C GLN A 58 12.29 1.13 -10.21
N SER A 59 11.23 0.31 -10.21
CA SER A 59 10.06 0.50 -9.35
C SER A 59 9.98 -0.65 -8.36
N TYR A 60 9.79 -0.34 -7.09
CA TYR A 60 9.75 -1.32 -6.01
C TYR A 60 8.38 -1.35 -5.34
N ASN A 61 7.77 -2.53 -5.27
CA ASN A 61 6.54 -2.71 -4.51
C ASN A 61 6.84 -2.87 -3.01
N VAL A 62 6.30 -1.97 -2.19
CA VAL A 62 6.28 -2.09 -0.73
C VAL A 62 4.83 -2.26 -0.28
N ASN A 63 4.27 -3.44 -0.54
CA ASN A 63 2.82 -3.69 -0.44
C ASN A 63 2.46 -5.01 0.26
N GLY A 64 3.39 -5.56 1.05
CA GLY A 64 3.18 -6.83 1.75
C GLY A 64 2.89 -8.04 0.85
N GLY A 65 3.21 -7.95 -0.45
CA GLY A 65 3.00 -9.01 -1.45
C GLY A 65 1.65 -8.94 -2.18
N GLN A 66 0.90 -7.84 -2.05
CA GLN A 66 -0.42 -7.71 -2.69
C GLN A 66 -0.36 -7.70 -4.22
N LEU A 67 0.70 -7.08 -4.79
CA LEU A 67 0.94 -7.02 -6.22
C LEU A 67 2.37 -7.43 -6.53
N PHE A 68 2.55 -8.15 -7.64
CA PHE A 68 3.83 -8.57 -8.18
C PHE A 68 4.17 -7.75 -9.42
N HIS A 69 5.45 -7.47 -9.63
CA HIS A 69 6.01 -6.84 -10.83
C HIS A 69 6.92 -7.84 -11.55
#